data_AF-A0A416E8L7-F1
#
_entry.id   AF-A0A416E8L7-F1
#
_cell.length_a   1.000
_cell.length_b   1.000
_cell.length_c   1.000
_cell.angle_alpha   90.00
_cell.angle_beta   90.00
_cell.angle_gamma   90.00
#
_symmetry.space_group_name_H-M   'P 1'
#
loop_
_entity.id
_entity.type
_entity.pdbx_description
1 polymer ?
#
loop_
_entity_poly.entity_id
_entity_poly.type
_entity_poly.pdbx_seq_one_letter_code
_entity_poly.pdbx_strand_id
1 'polypeptide(L)' 'MHESHRLTEKPEPLRHRKAWSRRIDDVNRLVYNIDENGFLWIISCRGHYED' A
#
# COMPACT_ATOMS: atom_id res chain seq x y z
N MET A 1 22.29 9.25 3.03
CA MET A 1 21.92 8.17 3.95
C MET A 1 20.54 7.71 3.52
N HIS A 2 20.40 6.53 2.89
CA HIS A 2 19.09 6.01 2.49
C HIS A 2 18.44 5.39 3.72
N GLU A 3 17.57 6.12 4.40
CA GLU A 3 16.70 5.52 5.41
C GLU A 3 15.71 4.61 4.71
N SER A 4 15.97 3.30 4.80
CA SER A 4 15.03 2.27 4.37
C SER A 4 13.79 2.39 5.25
N HIS A 5 12.71 2.95 4.71
CA HIS A 5 11.44 3.05 5.42
C HIS A 5 10.93 1.65 5.67
N ARG A 6 11.05 1.19 6.93
CA ARG A 6 10.59 -0.12 7.33
C ARG A 6 9.06 -0.07 7.39
N LEU A 7 8.40 -0.88 6.57
CA LEU A 7 6.94 -1.05 6.59
C LEU A 7 6.56 -1.75 7.91
N THR A 8 6.34 -0.98 8.98
CA THR A 8 6.14 -1.47 10.35
C THR A 8 4.74 -2.02 10.60
N GLU A 9 3.75 -1.61 9.79
CA GLU A 9 2.36 -2.03 9.95
C GLU A 9 2.00 -3.22 9.05
N LYS A 10 1.17 -4.12 9.60
CA LYS A 10 0.56 -5.23 8.83
C LYS A 10 -0.39 -4.64 7.78
N PRO A 11 -0.46 -5.20 6.56
CA PRO A 11 -1.44 -4.75 5.56
C PRO A 11 -2.87 -4.89 6.08
N GLU A 12 -3.67 -3.87 5.84
CA GLU A 12 -5.09 -3.79 6.21
C GLU A 12 -5.96 -4.05 4.96
N PRO A 13 -6.98 -4.92 5.02
CA PRO A 13 -7.86 -5.14 3.88
C PRO A 13 -8.77 -3.92 3.63
N LEU A 14 -8.98 -3.55 2.36
CA LEU A 14 -9.91 -2.49 2.00
C LEU A 14 -11.37 -2.97 2.09
N ARG A 15 -12.25 -2.11 2.63
CA ARG A 15 -13.66 -2.46 2.90
C ARG A 15 -14.49 -2.79 1.65
N HIS A 16 -14.21 -2.14 0.53
CA HIS A 16 -15.05 -2.21 -0.68
C HIS A 16 -14.34 -2.81 -1.89
N ARG A 17 -13.08 -3.22 -1.75
CA ARG A 17 -12.26 -3.77 -2.84
C ARG A 17 -11.41 -4.91 -2.30
N LYS A 18 -11.29 -6.00 -3.08
CA LYS A 18 -10.30 -7.06 -2.84
C LYS A 18 -8.89 -6.51 -3.09
N ALA A 19 -8.37 -5.80 -2.11
CA ALA A 19 -7.07 -5.16 -2.12
C ALA A 19 -6.63 -4.89 -0.67
N TRP A 20 -5.35 -4.66 -0.51
CA TRP A 20 -4.67 -4.39 0.74
C TRP A 20 -4.13 -2.97 0.72
N SER A 21 -4.15 -2.33 1.89
CA SER A 21 -3.50 -1.05 2.14
C SER A 21 -2.39 -1.26 3.16
N ARG A 22 -1.21 -0.70 2.91
CA ARG A 22 -0.11 -0.68 3.86
C ARG A 22 0.46 0.73 3.96
N ARG A 23 0.72 1.19 5.18
CA ARG A 23 1.37 2.49 5.39
C ARG A 23 2.82 2.42 4.91
N ILE A 24 3.20 3.41 4.11
CA ILE A 24 4.58 3.70 3.74
C ILE A 24 5.15 4.68 4.77
N ASP A 25 4.39 5.73 5.05
CA ASP A 25 4.59 6.72 6.10
C ASP A 25 3.20 7.17 6.62
N ASP A 26 3.15 8.27 7.38
CA ASP A 26 1.91 8.78 7.99
C ASP A 26 0.85 9.23 6.96
N VAL A 27 1.29 9.61 5.75
CA VAL A 27 0.43 10.19 4.69
C VAL A 27 0.26 9.21 3.52
N ASN A 28 1.32 8.49 3.16
CA ASN A 28 1.35 7.65 1.97
C ASN A 28 0.97 6.21 2.28
N ARG A 29 0.16 5.62 1.39
CA ARG A 29 -0.22 4.22 1.46
C ARG A 29 0.07 3.50 0.15
N LEU A 30 0.61 2.30 0.28
CA LEU A 30 0.66 1.33 -0.80
C LEU A 30 -0.67 0.59 -0.85
N VAL A 31 -1.40 0.74 -1.95
CA VAL A 31 -2.61 -0.03 -2.24
C VAL A 31 -2.27 -1.06 -3.31
N TYR A 32 -2.49 -2.34 -3.00
CA TYR A 32 -2.11 -3.44 -3.89
C TYR A 32 -3.05 -4.64 -3.78
N ASN A 33 -3.01 -5.54 -4.76
CA ASN A 33 -3.64 -6.85 -4.68
C ASN A 33 -2.70 -7.92 -5.24
N ILE A 34 -2.84 -9.16 -4.78
CA ILE A 34 -2.20 -10.32 -5.38
C ILE A 34 -3.32 -11.19 -5.95
N ASP A 35 -3.25 -11.52 -7.23
CA ASP A 35 -4.25 -12.38 -7.87
C ASP A 35 -3.96 -13.87 -7.65
N GLU A 36 -4.84 -14.74 -8.16
CA GLU A 36 -4.74 -16.19 -8.03
C GLU A 36 -3.50 -16.79 -8.71
N ASN A 37 -2.94 -16.09 -9.70
CA ASN A 37 -1.72 -16.49 -10.40
C ASN A 37 -0.45 -15.96 -9.69
N GLY A 38 -0.62 -15.23 -8.60
CA GLY A 38 0.49 -14.64 -7.84
C GLY A 38 1.00 -13.32 -8.41
N PHE A 39 0.31 -12.69 -9.37
CA PHE A 39 0.73 -11.38 -9.86
C PHE A 39 0.43 -10.29 -8.84
N LEU A 40 1.43 -9.47 -8.56
CA LEU A 40 1.30 -8.28 -7.72
C LEU A 40 0.83 -7.09 -8.56
N TRP A 41 -0.36 -6.61 -8.25
CA TRP A 41 -0.95 -5.42 -8.85
C TRP A 41 -0.80 -4.23 -7.92
N ILE A 42 -0.04 -3.22 -8.35
CA ILE A 42 0.07 -1.95 -7.62
C ILE A 42 -1.03 -1.01 -8.14
N ILE A 43 -1.91 -0.58 -7.24
CA ILE A 43 -3.08 0.23 -7.56
C ILE A 43 -2.78 1.71 -7.29
N SER A 44 -2.10 2.01 -6.18
CA SER A 44 -1.62 3.36 -5.84
C SER A 44 -0.45 3.25 -4.86
N CYS A 45 0.47 4.21 -4.91
CA CYS A 45 1.62 4.31 -4.02
C CYS A 45 1.88 5.75 -3.53
N ARG A 46 0.93 6.68 -3.76
CA ARG A 46 1.02 8.09 -3.33
C ARG A 46 -0.26 8.46 -2.57
N GLY A 47 -0.11 9.21 -1.49
CA GLY A 47 -1.20 9.72 -0.66
C GLY A 47 -2.25 10.48 -1.48
N HIS A 48 -3.48 10.48 -0.98
CA HIS A 48 -4.45 11.48 -1.38
C HIS A 48 -3.99 12.84 -0.83
N TYR A 49 -4.27 13.91 -1.57
CA TYR A 49 -3.88 15.32 -1.35
C TYR A 49 -2.54 15.67 -1.99
N GLU A 50 -2.63 16.07 -3.27
CA GLU A 50 -1.89 17.24 -3.73
C GLU A 50 -2.39 18.43 -2.90
N ASP A 51 -1.54 18.92 -2.01
CA ASP A 51 -1.42 20.37 -1.79
C ASP A 51 -0.11 20.81 -2.45
#